data_AF-A0A0Q6WXW9-F1
#
_entry.id   AF-A0A0Q6WXW9-F1
#
_cell.length_a   1.000
_cell.length_b   1.000
_cell.length_c   1.000
_cell.angle_alpha   90.00
_cell.angle_beta   90.00
_cell.angle_gamma   90.00
#
_symmetry.space_group_name_H-M   'P 1'
#
loop_
_entity.id
_entity.type
_entity.pdbx_description
1 polymer ?
#
loop_
_entity_poly.entity_id
_entity_poly.type
_entity_poly.pdbx_seq_one_letter_code
_entity_poly.pdbx_strand_id
1 'polypeptide(L)'
;MRNLIAFSASWLAIAAAGAADPSPYAPPLSKMAQANISNIRPSNPSPIGLGGANGANGAASGTAKPGARAPAAPKLSEREREEQAEAELSAKIAERLAQMRANQAARAAAAAKARKDAAAKAAKIAAMPPPRANGTHWAYEGEFGPANWSKINADWAKCGSGNRQSPIDIRDGMKVDLEQITFDYRPSAFNVQDNGKTVQVTMGGGNFLSVGNRMYELVQFHFHRPSEERINGKGFEMVMHLVHKDGEGRLAVLALLLERGKPQPAIQTVWNNLPLEKGDVTAPSIVLDPNDLLPQRRDYFTYMGSITEPPCTENVLWLVMKEPVQASPAQMALFSRLYPLNARPIQPASGRIIKESQ
;
A
#
# COMPACT_ATOMS: atom_id res chain seq x y z
N MET A 1 -51.26 9.18 -40.54
CA MET A 1 -51.57 7.99 -41.36
C MET A 1 -50.22 7.34 -41.67
N ARG A 2 -49.87 6.17 -41.15
CA ARG A 2 -50.33 4.82 -41.56
C ARG A 2 -50.12 4.56 -43.06
N ASN A 3 -49.10 3.77 -43.36
CA ASN A 3 -49.13 2.69 -44.36
C ASN A 3 -48.46 1.45 -43.73
N LEU A 4 -48.74 0.26 -44.26
CA LEU A 4 -48.53 -1.06 -43.63
C LEU A 4 -48.37 -2.13 -44.72
N ILE A 5 -48.22 -3.41 -44.31
CA ILE A 5 -48.08 -4.64 -45.14
C ILE A 5 -46.62 -4.85 -45.67
N ALA A 6 -45.84 -5.91 -45.42
CA ALA A 6 -45.87 -7.18 -44.64
C ALA A 6 -45.88 -8.51 -45.44
N PHE A 7 -45.31 -9.57 -44.83
CA PHE A 7 -45.13 -10.98 -45.29
C PHE A 7 -44.08 -11.21 -46.41
N SER A 8 -43.40 -12.37 -46.54
CA SER A 8 -43.36 -13.68 -45.82
C SER A 8 -41.87 -14.16 -45.70
N ALA A 9 -41.39 -14.96 -44.73
CA ALA A 9 -41.65 -16.38 -44.38
C ALA A 9 -41.55 -17.38 -45.57
N SER A 10 -40.94 -18.58 -45.51
CA SER A 10 -40.05 -19.31 -44.54
C SER A 10 -39.52 -20.62 -45.19
N TRP A 11 -38.53 -21.33 -44.59
CA TRP A 11 -38.18 -22.80 -44.62
C TRP A 11 -36.72 -22.95 -44.05
N LEU A 12 -36.26 -23.87 -43.18
CA LEU A 12 -36.36 -25.35 -42.96
C LEU A 12 -35.73 -26.19 -44.11
N ALA A 13 -34.95 -27.27 -43.90
CA ALA A 13 -34.26 -27.93 -42.76
C ALA A 13 -33.18 -28.93 -43.34
N ILE A 14 -32.52 -29.94 -42.73
CA ILE A 14 -32.53 -30.61 -41.40
C ILE A 14 -31.22 -31.45 -41.17
N ALA A 15 -30.82 -31.73 -39.91
CA ALA A 15 -29.90 -32.80 -39.43
C ALA A 15 -28.42 -32.83 -39.95
N ALA A 16 -27.46 -33.65 -39.45
CA ALA A 16 -27.41 -34.64 -38.36
C ALA A 16 -25.99 -34.57 -37.67
N ALA A 17 -25.82 -34.67 -36.34
CA ALA A 17 -25.86 -35.82 -35.43
C ALA A 17 -24.61 -36.76 -35.44
N GLY A 18 -23.99 -36.95 -34.28
CA GLY A 18 -22.87 -37.89 -34.00
C GLY A 18 -22.32 -37.68 -32.59
N ALA A 19 -22.00 -38.76 -31.85
CA ALA A 19 -21.65 -38.69 -30.42
C ALA A 19 -20.66 -39.77 -29.96
N ALA A 20 -19.79 -39.46 -28.98
CA ALA A 20 -19.05 -40.43 -28.16
C ALA A 20 -18.44 -39.77 -26.89
N ASP A 21 -18.47 -40.50 -25.78
CA ASP A 21 -17.78 -40.29 -24.48
C ASP A 21 -16.42 -41.05 -24.45
N PRO A 22 -15.59 -41.03 -23.37
CA PRO A 22 -15.31 -39.98 -22.37
C PRO A 22 -13.78 -39.78 -22.14
N SER A 23 -13.39 -39.08 -21.05
CA SER A 23 -12.00 -38.91 -20.56
C SER A 23 -11.31 -40.23 -20.14
N PRO A 24 -9.98 -40.30 -20.21
CA PRO A 24 -9.21 -40.42 -18.96
C PRO A 24 -7.90 -39.60 -18.90
N TYR A 25 -7.22 -39.69 -17.74
CA TYR A 25 -5.89 -39.18 -17.33
C TYR A 25 -5.80 -37.84 -16.58
N ALA A 26 -5.73 -37.97 -15.25
CA ALA A 26 -5.01 -37.08 -14.35
C ALA A 26 -4.14 -37.92 -13.38
N PRO A 27 -2.85 -37.59 -13.21
CA PRO A 27 -2.05 -38.02 -12.07
C PRO A 27 -1.36 -36.79 -11.39
N PRO A 28 -0.74 -36.91 -10.20
CA PRO A 28 -1.50 -36.85 -8.96
C PRO A 28 -0.96 -35.81 -7.95
N LEU A 29 -1.80 -35.42 -6.99
CA LEU A 29 -1.35 -34.68 -5.80
C LEU A 29 -0.50 -35.57 -4.89
N SER A 30 0.82 -35.35 -4.87
CA SER A 30 1.71 -35.90 -3.84
C SER A 30 1.76 -34.98 -2.60
N LYS A 31 1.94 -35.59 -1.42
CA LYS A 31 2.01 -34.89 -0.13
C LYS A 31 3.46 -34.67 0.31
N MET A 32 3.60 -33.96 1.42
CA MET A 32 4.81 -33.64 2.19
C MET A 32 5.59 -32.41 1.69
N ALA A 33 6.22 -31.60 2.56
CA ALA A 33 6.38 -31.76 4.02
C ALA A 33 5.82 -30.57 4.81
N GLN A 34 5.25 -30.85 6.00
CA GLN A 34 5.08 -29.83 7.04
C GLN A 34 6.44 -29.62 7.72
N ALA A 35 6.97 -28.40 7.70
CA ALA A 35 8.18 -28.03 8.44
C ALA A 35 7.83 -27.47 9.82
N ASN A 36 8.50 -27.98 10.86
CA ASN A 36 8.18 -27.69 12.26
C ASN A 36 8.25 -26.20 12.62
N ILE A 37 7.17 -25.67 13.20
CA ILE A 37 7.24 -24.45 14.02
C ILE A 37 7.57 -24.87 15.45
N SER A 38 8.86 -24.93 15.77
CA SER A 38 9.36 -25.28 17.10
C SER A 38 9.67 -24.03 17.93
N ASN A 39 9.06 -23.94 19.12
CA ASN A 39 9.50 -23.14 20.26
C ASN A 39 9.79 -21.64 20.06
N ILE A 40 8.76 -20.80 20.23
CA ILE A 40 8.94 -19.50 20.90
C ILE A 40 8.07 -19.49 22.15
N ARG A 41 8.72 -19.47 23.32
CA ARG A 41 8.10 -19.45 24.65
C ARG A 41 8.08 -18.00 25.16
N PRO A 42 6.93 -17.43 25.54
CA PRO A 42 6.90 -16.08 26.10
C PRO A 42 7.62 -16.04 27.45
N SER A 43 8.50 -15.06 27.62
CA SER A 43 9.22 -14.80 28.87
C SER A 43 8.40 -13.92 29.81
N ASN A 44 8.10 -14.43 31.01
CA ASN A 44 7.63 -13.58 32.11
C ASN A 44 8.82 -12.81 32.72
N PRO A 45 8.61 -11.55 33.18
CA PRO A 45 9.65 -10.78 33.84
C PRO A 45 9.92 -11.28 35.27
N SER A 46 11.19 -11.23 35.68
CA SER A 46 11.61 -11.54 37.05
C SER A 46 11.19 -10.44 38.04
N PRO A 47 10.77 -10.78 39.27
CA PRO A 47 10.71 -9.80 40.36
C PRO A 47 12.12 -9.46 40.86
N ILE A 48 12.38 -8.18 41.13
CA ILE A 48 13.59 -7.74 41.84
C ILE A 48 13.37 -7.97 43.33
N GLY A 49 14.28 -8.70 43.98
CA GLY A 49 14.31 -8.89 45.44
C GLY A 49 15.32 -7.97 46.14
N LEU A 50 15.25 -7.91 47.48
CA LEU A 50 16.19 -7.34 48.47
C LEU A 50 15.44 -7.31 49.81
N GLY A 51 15.94 -7.68 51.00
CA GLY A 51 16.98 -8.65 51.40
C GLY A 51 16.35 -9.62 52.45
N GLY A 52 17.02 -10.57 53.11
CA GLY A 52 18.42 -10.59 53.56
C GLY A 52 18.55 -9.88 54.93
N ALA A 53 19.00 -10.51 56.02
CA ALA A 53 19.37 -11.92 56.26
C ALA A 53 19.44 -12.23 57.79
N ASN A 54 19.72 -13.48 58.13
CA ASN A 54 20.17 -13.98 59.45
C ASN A 54 19.12 -13.96 60.61
N GLY A 55 19.25 -14.81 61.64
CA GLY A 55 20.28 -15.83 61.85
C GLY A 55 19.94 -16.85 62.94
N ALA A 56 20.24 -18.11 62.64
CA ALA A 56 19.96 -19.31 63.43
C ALA A 56 20.65 -19.38 64.80
N ASN A 57 19.98 -20.04 65.75
CA ASN A 57 20.51 -21.04 66.71
C ASN A 57 19.33 -21.64 67.49
N GLY A 58 19.39 -22.81 68.12
CA GLY A 58 20.49 -23.78 68.27
C GLY A 58 20.19 -24.62 69.51
N ALA A 59 20.17 -25.95 69.41
CA ALA A 59 19.65 -26.82 70.47
C ALA A 59 20.71 -27.23 71.51
N ALA A 60 20.28 -27.44 72.77
CA ALA A 60 20.82 -28.47 73.67
C ALA A 60 19.93 -28.62 74.93
N SER A 61 20.01 -29.78 75.58
CA SER A 61 19.51 -30.00 76.95
C SER A 61 20.61 -29.74 77.98
N GLY A 62 20.23 -29.41 79.22
CA GLY A 62 21.15 -29.21 80.34
C GLY A 62 20.40 -29.33 81.67
N THR A 63 21.07 -29.80 82.73
CA THR A 63 20.44 -30.24 83.98
C THR A 63 20.88 -29.47 85.23
N ALA A 64 19.98 -29.48 86.21
CA ALA A 64 20.20 -29.42 87.66
C ALA A 64 20.37 -28.08 88.42
N LYS A 65 19.53 -28.00 89.46
CA LYS A 65 19.63 -27.30 90.75
C LYS A 65 19.38 -25.77 90.85
N PRO A 66 18.94 -25.26 92.02
CA PRO A 66 18.20 -24.00 92.14
C PRO A 66 18.96 -22.89 92.90
N GLY A 67 18.52 -21.64 92.72
CA GLY A 67 18.96 -20.50 93.52
C GLY A 67 17.99 -19.32 93.48
N ALA A 68 17.90 -18.59 94.60
CA ALA A 68 17.27 -17.27 94.82
C ALA A 68 15.82 -17.03 94.32
N ARG A 69 14.90 -16.82 95.27
CA ARG A 69 13.51 -16.39 95.05
C ARG A 69 13.41 -14.87 94.99
N ALA A 70 13.26 -14.29 93.80
CA ALA A 70 12.84 -12.89 93.62
C ALA A 70 11.30 -12.74 93.86
N PRO A 71 10.80 -11.56 94.29
CA PRO A 71 9.38 -11.34 94.54
C PRO A 71 8.57 -11.36 93.24
N ALA A 72 7.37 -11.95 93.28
CA ALA A 72 6.47 -11.99 92.15
C ALA A 72 5.75 -10.64 91.96
N ALA A 73 5.62 -10.19 90.71
CA ALA A 73 4.72 -9.10 90.35
C ALA A 73 3.26 -9.46 90.70
N PRO A 74 2.42 -8.47 91.08
CA PRO A 74 1.02 -8.74 91.41
C PRO A 74 0.28 -9.31 90.19
N LYS A 75 -0.43 -10.41 90.39
CA LYS A 75 -1.31 -10.98 89.36
C LYS A 75 -2.56 -10.11 89.25
N LEU A 76 -2.73 -9.40 88.13
CA LEU A 76 -4.00 -8.76 87.77
C LEU A 76 -5.16 -9.73 87.93
N SER A 77 -6.30 -9.25 88.43
CA SER A 77 -7.54 -10.00 88.44
C SER A 77 -7.99 -10.35 87.01
N GLU A 78 -8.95 -11.25 86.89
CA GLU A 78 -9.48 -11.70 85.60
C GLU A 78 -10.17 -10.53 84.87
N ARG A 79 -11.04 -9.82 85.57
CA ARG A 79 -11.74 -8.61 85.12
C ARG A 79 -10.81 -7.50 84.62
N GLU A 80 -9.72 -7.22 85.31
CA GLU A 80 -8.75 -6.18 84.87
C GLU A 80 -8.10 -6.53 83.52
N ARG A 81 -8.02 -7.82 83.17
CA ARG A 81 -7.49 -8.25 81.85
C ARG A 81 -8.56 -8.19 80.77
N GLU A 82 -9.82 -8.44 81.10
CA GLU A 82 -10.95 -8.26 80.20
C GLU A 82 -11.12 -6.77 79.84
N GLU A 83 -11.15 -5.87 80.83
CA GLU A 83 -11.23 -4.42 80.62
C GLU A 83 -10.02 -3.89 79.81
N GLN A 84 -8.81 -4.43 80.01
CA GLN A 84 -7.64 -4.12 79.18
C GLN A 84 -7.76 -4.66 77.74
N ALA A 85 -8.27 -5.88 77.55
CA ALA A 85 -8.44 -6.48 76.23
C ALA A 85 -9.52 -5.77 75.41
N GLU A 86 -10.62 -5.33 76.04
CA GLU A 86 -11.64 -4.49 75.39
C GLU A 86 -11.08 -3.13 74.98
N ALA A 87 -10.28 -2.49 75.84
CA ALA A 87 -9.62 -1.22 75.52
C ALA A 87 -8.64 -1.37 74.34
N GLU A 88 -7.83 -2.44 74.31
CA GLU A 88 -6.89 -2.71 73.23
C GLU A 88 -7.62 -3.04 71.91
N LEU A 89 -8.72 -3.81 71.97
CA LEU A 89 -9.57 -4.11 70.82
C LEU A 89 -10.24 -2.83 70.27
N SER A 90 -10.77 -1.98 71.15
CA SER A 90 -11.36 -0.69 70.78
C SER A 90 -10.36 0.23 70.07
N ALA A 91 -9.13 0.33 70.59
CA ALA A 91 -8.04 1.07 69.95
C ALA A 91 -7.70 0.52 68.54
N LYS A 92 -7.57 -0.80 68.40
CA LYS A 92 -7.33 -1.47 67.10
C LYS A 92 -8.48 -1.24 66.11
N ILE A 93 -9.73 -1.21 66.57
CA ILE A 93 -10.90 -0.89 65.72
C ILE A 93 -10.86 0.58 65.28
N ALA A 94 -10.55 1.52 66.18
CA ALA A 94 -10.43 2.94 65.86
C ALA A 94 -9.32 3.21 64.83
N GLU A 95 -8.14 2.60 65.00
CA GLU A 95 -7.03 2.65 64.05
C GLU A 95 -7.44 2.07 62.68
N ARG A 96 -8.06 0.89 62.66
CA ARG A 96 -8.53 0.24 61.43
C ARG A 96 -9.52 1.12 60.67
N LEU A 97 -10.46 1.77 61.37
CA LEU A 97 -11.43 2.70 60.80
C LEU A 97 -10.77 4.00 60.30
N ALA A 98 -9.74 4.51 60.98
CA ALA A 98 -8.95 5.65 60.51
C ALA A 98 -8.22 5.30 59.20
N GLN A 99 -7.54 4.14 59.14
CA GLN A 99 -6.87 3.67 57.93
C GLN A 99 -7.85 3.43 56.77
N MET A 100 -9.04 2.89 57.04
CA MET A 100 -10.09 2.72 56.01
C MET A 100 -10.57 4.06 55.45
N ARG A 101 -10.78 5.08 56.30
CA ARG A 101 -11.14 6.44 55.87
C ARG A 101 -10.02 7.09 55.05
N ALA A 102 -8.76 6.96 55.48
CA ALA A 102 -7.59 7.46 54.73
C ALA A 102 -7.49 6.79 53.35
N ASN A 103 -7.64 5.46 53.28
CA ASN A 103 -7.65 4.71 52.03
C ASN A 103 -8.81 5.12 51.10
N GLN A 104 -9.99 5.41 51.65
CA GLN A 104 -11.15 5.89 50.88
C GLN A 104 -10.93 7.30 50.34
N ALA A 105 -10.37 8.21 51.15
CA ALA A 105 -10.01 9.56 50.72
C ALA A 105 -8.93 9.56 49.62
N ALA A 106 -7.89 8.72 49.75
CA ALA A 106 -6.87 8.55 48.73
C ALA A 106 -7.45 8.02 47.40
N ARG A 107 -8.36 7.02 47.46
CA ARG A 107 -9.08 6.52 46.28
C ARG A 107 -9.97 7.58 45.64
N ALA A 108 -10.67 8.40 46.43
CA ALA A 108 -11.49 9.49 45.94
C ALA A 108 -10.64 10.58 45.25
N ALA A 109 -9.50 10.97 45.83
CA ALA A 109 -8.56 11.92 45.23
C ALA A 109 -7.96 11.39 43.91
N ALA A 110 -7.57 10.11 43.87
CA ALA A 110 -7.09 9.45 42.65
C ALA A 110 -8.17 9.42 41.55
N ALA A 111 -9.41 9.09 41.89
CA ALA A 111 -10.54 9.11 40.95
C ALA A 111 -10.88 10.52 40.46
N ALA A 112 -10.80 11.55 41.33
CA ALA A 112 -10.97 12.94 40.94
C ALA A 112 -9.89 13.42 39.96
N LYS A 113 -8.61 13.06 40.22
CA LYS A 113 -7.50 13.32 39.29
C LYS A 113 -7.74 12.62 37.94
N ALA A 114 -8.04 11.33 37.94
CA ALA A 114 -8.29 10.56 36.71
C ALA A 114 -9.44 11.14 35.88
N ARG A 115 -10.52 11.64 36.50
CA ARG A 115 -11.61 12.34 35.82
C ARG A 115 -11.14 13.66 35.19
N LYS A 116 -10.31 14.45 35.88
CA LYS A 116 -9.74 15.70 35.35
C LYS A 116 -8.80 15.45 34.17
N ASP A 117 -7.94 14.44 34.28
CA ASP A 117 -7.00 14.05 33.21
C ASP A 117 -7.75 13.51 31.97
N ALA A 118 -8.82 12.72 32.18
CA ALA A 118 -9.70 12.26 31.10
C ALA A 118 -10.46 13.41 30.41
N ALA A 119 -10.99 14.38 31.17
CA ALA A 119 -11.65 15.56 30.61
C ALA A 119 -10.68 16.43 29.79
N ALA A 120 -9.45 16.62 30.27
CA ALA A 120 -8.41 17.33 29.53
C ALA A 120 -8.01 16.61 28.23
N LYS A 121 -7.99 15.28 28.22
CA LYS A 121 -7.77 14.48 26.99
C LYS A 121 -8.95 14.61 26.02
N ALA A 122 -10.19 14.55 26.51
CA ALA A 122 -11.38 14.71 25.68
C ALA A 122 -11.45 16.10 25.02
N ALA A 123 -11.17 17.17 25.78
CA ALA A 123 -11.11 18.53 25.26
C ALA A 123 -10.05 18.71 24.16
N LYS A 124 -8.88 18.06 24.29
CA LYS A 124 -7.85 18.06 23.22
C LYS A 124 -8.32 17.33 21.96
N ILE A 125 -9.02 16.20 22.09
CA ILE A 125 -9.57 15.46 20.94
C ILE A 125 -10.65 16.28 20.23
N ALA A 126 -11.56 16.92 20.97
CA ALA A 126 -12.61 17.77 20.41
C ALA A 126 -12.10 19.05 19.71
N ALA A 127 -10.87 19.47 20.00
CA ALA A 127 -10.21 20.62 19.36
C ALA A 127 -9.40 20.24 18.11
N MET A 128 -9.26 18.95 17.76
CA MET A 128 -8.64 18.53 16.52
C MET A 128 -9.65 18.65 15.35
N PRO A 129 -9.23 19.09 14.15
CA PRO A 129 -10.09 18.99 12.98
C PRO A 129 -10.43 17.51 12.73
N PRO A 130 -11.62 17.21 12.16
CA PRO A 130 -11.97 15.83 11.84
C PRO A 130 -10.91 15.22 10.93
N PRO A 131 -10.56 13.92 11.11
CA PRO A 131 -9.65 13.25 10.20
C PRO A 131 -10.21 13.36 8.79
N ARG A 132 -9.37 13.79 7.83
CA ARG A 132 -9.75 13.83 6.42
C ARG A 132 -10.14 12.41 5.99
N ALA A 133 -11.13 12.30 5.13
CA ALA A 133 -11.47 11.00 4.56
C ALA A 133 -10.23 10.44 3.83
N ASN A 134 -9.89 9.18 4.09
CA ASN A 134 -8.86 8.48 3.34
C ASN A 134 -9.52 7.73 2.19
N GLY A 135 -10.06 8.49 1.22
CA GLY A 135 -10.66 7.93 0.03
C GLY A 135 -9.62 7.19 -0.82
N THR A 136 -9.99 6.04 -1.36
CA THR A 136 -9.18 5.28 -2.33
C THR A 136 -9.74 5.34 -3.74
N HIS A 137 -10.99 5.81 -3.91
CA HIS A 137 -11.61 5.99 -5.20
C HIS A 137 -11.20 7.33 -5.84
N TRP A 138 -10.67 7.26 -7.06
CA TRP A 138 -10.35 8.42 -7.90
C TRP A 138 -10.78 8.16 -9.35
N ALA A 139 -10.94 9.24 -10.12
CA ALA A 139 -11.30 9.20 -11.53
C ALA A 139 -10.51 10.25 -12.34
N TYR A 140 -10.69 10.26 -13.66
CA TYR A 140 -10.15 11.30 -14.54
C TYR A 140 -11.10 12.49 -14.74
N GLU A 141 -12.36 12.37 -14.29
CA GLU A 141 -13.42 13.37 -14.46
C GLU A 141 -14.28 13.51 -13.18
N GLY A 142 -15.12 14.55 -13.14
CA GLY A 142 -16.10 14.76 -12.07
C GLY A 142 -15.51 15.12 -10.71
N GLU A 143 -16.26 14.86 -9.64
CA GLU A 143 -15.85 15.15 -8.25
C GLU A 143 -14.53 14.47 -7.88
N PHE A 144 -14.32 13.24 -8.34
CA PHE A 144 -13.12 12.45 -8.08
C PHE A 144 -11.97 12.70 -9.07
N GLY A 145 -12.09 13.72 -9.93
CA GLY A 145 -11.14 14.06 -10.99
C GLY A 145 -9.81 14.70 -10.52
N PRO A 146 -8.83 14.89 -11.44
CA PRO A 146 -7.47 15.33 -11.13
C PRO A 146 -7.35 16.63 -10.31
N ALA A 147 -8.28 17.57 -10.49
CA ALA A 147 -8.32 18.83 -9.74
C ALA A 147 -8.69 18.66 -8.25
N ASN A 148 -9.12 17.46 -7.84
CA ASN A 148 -9.57 17.14 -6.49
C ASN A 148 -8.78 16.01 -5.82
N TRP A 149 -7.89 15.28 -6.51
CA TRP A 149 -7.16 14.14 -5.95
C TRP A 149 -6.52 14.42 -4.58
N SER A 150 -5.83 15.56 -4.41
CA SER A 150 -5.21 15.98 -3.14
C SER A 150 -6.19 16.32 -2.00
N LYS A 151 -7.50 16.31 -2.27
CA LYS A 151 -8.60 16.51 -1.30
C LYS A 151 -9.26 15.17 -0.91
N ILE A 152 -9.20 14.15 -1.78
CA ILE A 152 -9.80 12.82 -1.59
C ILE A 152 -9.06 12.02 -0.52
N ASN A 153 -7.75 12.22 -0.39
CA ASN A 153 -6.89 11.51 0.56
C ASN A 153 -5.71 12.41 1.00
N ALA A 154 -5.34 12.36 2.27
CA ALA A 154 -4.20 13.11 2.80
C ALA A 154 -2.85 12.67 2.19
N ASP A 155 -2.70 11.37 1.91
CA ASP A 155 -1.47 10.80 1.32
C ASP A 155 -1.26 11.25 -0.13
N TRP A 156 -2.32 11.73 -0.79
CA TRP A 156 -2.30 12.23 -2.17
C TRP A 156 -2.05 13.75 -2.25
N ALA A 157 -1.62 14.38 -1.15
CA ALA A 157 -1.36 15.82 -1.11
C ALA A 157 -0.43 16.31 -2.24
N LYS A 158 0.56 15.50 -2.64
CA LYS A 158 1.47 15.78 -3.76
C LYS A 158 0.76 16.02 -5.09
N CYS A 159 -0.41 15.44 -5.32
CA CYS A 159 -1.22 15.71 -6.51
C CYS A 159 -1.66 17.18 -6.66
N GLY A 160 -1.60 17.98 -5.59
CA GLY A 160 -1.91 19.42 -5.60
C GLY A 160 -0.85 20.34 -4.98
N SER A 161 0.14 19.82 -4.26
CA SER A 161 1.26 20.60 -3.68
C SER A 161 2.66 20.16 -4.17
N GLY A 162 2.73 19.24 -5.13
CA GLY A 162 3.98 18.87 -5.80
C GLY A 162 4.42 19.94 -6.79
N ASN A 163 5.73 20.25 -6.80
CA ASN A 163 6.34 21.22 -7.70
C ASN A 163 7.05 20.56 -8.90
N ARG A 164 7.22 19.23 -8.88
CA ARG A 164 7.86 18.42 -9.93
C ARG A 164 6.87 17.38 -10.49
N GLN A 165 5.62 17.78 -10.68
CA GLN A 165 4.55 16.87 -11.11
C GLN A 165 4.62 16.56 -12.62
N SER A 166 4.14 15.38 -13.02
CA SER A 166 3.96 14.93 -14.41
C SER A 166 2.47 14.76 -14.73
N PRO A 167 2.04 14.81 -16.01
CA PRO A 167 2.85 15.04 -17.21
C PRO A 167 3.23 16.51 -17.39
N ILE A 168 4.05 16.83 -18.39
CA ILE A 168 4.41 18.21 -18.76
C ILE A 168 4.27 18.44 -20.27
N ASP A 169 4.14 19.71 -20.64
CA ASP A 169 4.35 20.18 -22.01
C ASP A 169 5.84 20.48 -22.18
N ILE A 170 6.53 19.61 -22.92
CA ILE A 170 7.97 19.67 -23.16
C ILE A 170 8.23 20.77 -24.19
N ARG A 171 8.93 21.82 -23.76
CA ARG A 171 9.36 22.95 -24.58
C ARG A 171 10.84 23.19 -24.40
N ASP A 172 11.48 23.69 -25.45
CA ASP A 172 12.83 24.27 -25.41
C ASP A 172 13.86 23.35 -24.72
N GLY A 173 13.85 22.07 -25.11
CA GLY A 173 14.73 21.04 -24.57
C GLY A 173 16.20 21.43 -24.70
N MET A 174 16.94 21.42 -23.58
CA MET A 174 18.37 21.73 -23.60
C MET A 174 19.11 20.57 -24.27
N LYS A 175 19.48 20.77 -25.53
CA LYS A 175 20.30 19.83 -26.30
C LYS A 175 21.65 19.65 -25.63
N VAL A 176 21.93 18.41 -25.22
CA VAL A 176 23.21 18.01 -24.65
C VAL A 176 23.59 16.65 -25.22
N ASP A 177 24.86 16.29 -25.09
CA ASP A 177 25.26 14.90 -25.24
C ASP A 177 24.64 14.11 -24.07
N LEU A 178 23.69 13.21 -24.39
CA LEU A 178 23.02 12.33 -23.42
C LEU A 178 23.53 10.92 -23.63
N GLU A 179 23.84 10.24 -22.53
CA GLU A 179 24.13 8.81 -22.52
C GLU A 179 23.00 8.03 -23.20
N GLN A 180 23.35 7.15 -24.14
CA GLN A 180 22.38 6.33 -24.84
C GLN A 180 21.66 5.39 -23.87
N ILE A 181 20.34 5.26 -24.03
CA ILE A 181 19.55 4.30 -23.25
C ILE A 181 19.83 2.89 -23.80
N THR A 182 20.46 2.04 -22.99
CA THR A 182 20.66 0.63 -23.31
C THR A 182 19.41 -0.15 -22.91
N PHE A 183 18.90 -0.97 -23.81
CA PHE A 183 17.76 -1.86 -23.59
C PHE A 183 18.23 -3.32 -23.61
N ASP A 184 18.04 -4.02 -22.49
CA ASP A 184 18.18 -5.47 -22.35
C ASP A 184 16.78 -6.07 -22.12
N TYR A 185 15.97 -5.98 -23.17
CA TYR A 185 14.62 -6.55 -23.22
C TYR A 185 14.65 -7.87 -23.99
N ARG A 186 13.74 -8.78 -23.65
CA ARG A 186 13.66 -10.13 -24.24
C ARG A 186 12.21 -10.66 -24.27
N PRO A 187 11.89 -11.61 -25.17
CA PRO A 187 10.58 -12.25 -25.20
C PRO A 187 10.25 -12.88 -23.84
N SER A 188 9.18 -12.38 -23.20
CA SER A 188 8.85 -12.68 -21.81
C SER A 188 7.36 -12.98 -21.63
N ALA A 189 7.02 -13.77 -20.61
CA ALA A 189 5.63 -13.92 -20.17
C ALA A 189 5.06 -12.57 -19.72
N PHE A 190 3.75 -12.38 -19.86
CA PHE A 190 3.06 -11.15 -19.52
C PHE A 190 1.62 -11.42 -19.07
N ASN A 191 1.06 -10.51 -18.28
CA ASN A 191 -0.34 -10.55 -17.84
C ASN A 191 -1.05 -9.25 -18.24
N VAL A 192 -2.24 -9.34 -18.82
CA VAL A 192 -3.06 -8.18 -19.24
C VAL A 192 -4.23 -8.00 -18.28
N GLN A 193 -4.50 -6.76 -17.86
CA GLN A 193 -5.61 -6.39 -16.98
C GLN A 193 -6.22 -5.05 -17.40
N ASP A 194 -7.56 -4.97 -17.53
CA ASP A 194 -8.25 -3.67 -17.43
C ASP A 194 -8.45 -3.38 -15.93
N ASN A 195 -7.68 -2.43 -15.39
CA ASN A 195 -7.68 -2.12 -13.95
C ASN A 195 -8.71 -1.06 -13.54
N GLY A 196 -9.63 -0.68 -14.44
CA GLY A 196 -10.60 0.40 -14.19
C GLY A 196 -10.05 1.83 -14.34
N LYS A 197 -8.77 1.99 -14.71
CA LYS A 197 -8.10 3.28 -15.02
C LYS A 197 -7.39 3.25 -16.38
N THR A 198 -6.92 2.08 -16.79
CA THR A 198 -6.19 1.83 -18.03
C THR A 198 -6.21 0.32 -18.34
N VAL A 199 -5.71 -0.06 -19.52
CA VAL A 199 -5.21 -1.42 -19.73
C VAL A 199 -3.75 -1.43 -19.29
N GLN A 200 -3.43 -2.31 -18.34
CA GLN A 200 -2.08 -2.54 -17.85
C GLN A 200 -1.58 -3.90 -18.33
N VAL A 201 -0.30 -3.98 -18.68
CA VAL A 201 0.43 -5.20 -19.02
C VAL A 201 1.59 -5.35 -18.05
N THR A 202 1.49 -6.32 -17.15
CA THR A 202 2.55 -6.64 -16.19
C THR A 202 3.52 -7.64 -16.83
N MET A 203 4.82 -7.35 -16.78
CA MET A 203 5.85 -8.14 -17.46
C MET A 203 6.54 -9.16 -16.55
N GLY A 204 7.01 -10.26 -17.16
CA GLY A 204 7.94 -11.19 -16.55
C GLY A 204 9.34 -10.58 -16.34
N GLY A 205 10.03 -11.04 -15.28
CA GLY A 205 11.27 -10.43 -14.80
C GLY A 205 12.49 -10.57 -15.71
N GLY A 206 13.43 -9.67 -15.48
CA GLY A 206 14.71 -9.55 -16.19
C GLY A 206 14.60 -8.93 -17.59
N ASN A 207 13.76 -7.90 -17.72
CA ASN A 207 13.79 -6.94 -18.83
C ASN A 207 14.32 -5.62 -18.27
N PHE A 208 15.41 -5.07 -18.80
CA PHE A 208 16.09 -3.92 -18.19
C PHE A 208 16.25 -2.72 -19.13
N LEU A 209 16.15 -1.53 -18.55
CA LEU A 209 16.52 -0.25 -19.13
C LEU A 209 17.69 0.32 -18.32
N SER A 210 18.81 0.60 -18.98
CA SER A 210 19.98 1.23 -18.37
C SER A 210 20.25 2.62 -18.95
N VAL A 211 20.40 3.62 -18.08
CA VAL A 211 20.68 5.02 -18.45
C VAL A 211 21.39 5.72 -17.29
N GLY A 212 22.51 6.40 -17.56
CA GLY A 212 23.44 6.74 -16.49
C GLY A 212 24.07 5.47 -15.89
N ASN A 213 24.70 5.62 -14.72
CA ASN A 213 25.16 4.50 -13.90
C ASN A 213 23.98 3.79 -13.17
N ARG A 214 22.84 3.58 -13.83
CA ARG A 214 21.62 3.00 -13.25
C ARG A 214 20.91 2.04 -14.21
N MET A 215 20.46 0.92 -13.67
CA MET A 215 19.69 -0.12 -14.34
C MET A 215 18.34 -0.26 -13.63
N TYR A 216 17.25 -0.26 -14.40
CA TYR A 216 15.88 -0.36 -13.92
C TYR A 216 15.17 -1.54 -14.59
N GLU A 217 14.53 -2.41 -13.82
CA GLU A 217 13.75 -3.55 -14.33
C GLU A 217 12.35 -3.09 -14.76
N LEU A 218 11.90 -3.46 -15.95
CA LEU A 218 10.56 -3.22 -16.47
C LEU A 218 9.54 -4.05 -15.68
N VAL A 219 8.64 -3.36 -14.97
CA VAL A 219 7.61 -4.00 -14.13
C VAL A 219 6.30 -4.15 -14.90
N GLN A 220 5.88 -3.09 -15.59
CA GLN A 220 4.64 -3.05 -16.36
C GLN A 220 4.69 -1.98 -17.44
N PHE A 221 3.77 -2.05 -18.40
CA PHE A 221 3.42 -0.89 -19.22
C PHE A 221 1.90 -0.70 -19.31
N HIS A 222 1.46 0.53 -19.56
CA HIS A 222 0.04 0.89 -19.63
C HIS A 222 -0.21 2.07 -20.58
N PHE A 223 -1.48 2.37 -20.85
CA PHE A 223 -1.89 3.28 -21.93
C PHE A 223 -2.74 4.46 -21.43
N HIS A 224 -2.52 5.65 -22.02
CA HIS A 224 -3.35 6.83 -21.80
C HIS A 224 -3.86 7.42 -23.12
N ARG A 225 -5.07 7.97 -23.07
CA ARG A 225 -5.73 8.70 -24.16
C ARG A 225 -6.38 9.99 -23.63
N PRO A 226 -6.14 11.17 -24.24
CA PRO A 226 -5.07 11.47 -25.22
C PRO A 226 -3.67 11.24 -24.62
N SER A 227 -2.59 11.60 -25.34
CA SER A 227 -1.27 11.59 -24.70
C SER A 227 -1.25 12.50 -23.45
N GLU A 228 -0.62 12.01 -22.37
CA GLU A 228 -0.41 12.80 -21.16
C GLU A 228 0.63 13.90 -21.41
N GLU A 229 1.79 13.52 -21.96
CA GLU A 229 2.82 14.45 -22.44
C GLU A 229 2.36 15.26 -23.66
N ARG A 230 2.96 16.44 -23.82
CA ARG A 230 2.95 17.23 -25.05
C ARG A 230 4.36 17.64 -25.43
N ILE A 231 4.58 17.86 -26.72
CA ILE A 231 5.83 18.42 -27.27
C ILE A 231 5.49 19.74 -27.96
N ASN A 232 6.04 20.87 -27.50
CA ASN A 232 5.79 22.21 -28.03
C ASN A 232 4.28 22.54 -28.17
N GLY A 233 3.47 22.14 -27.18
CA GLY A 233 2.01 22.28 -27.16
C GLY A 233 1.23 21.20 -27.94
N LYS A 234 1.88 20.46 -28.86
CA LYS A 234 1.27 19.36 -29.62
C LYS A 234 1.04 18.15 -28.71
N GLY A 235 -0.22 17.72 -28.63
CA GLY A 235 -0.58 16.40 -28.10
C GLY A 235 -0.61 15.32 -29.19
N PHE A 236 -0.58 14.06 -28.78
CA PHE A 236 -0.63 12.86 -29.60
C PHE A 236 -1.91 12.07 -29.29
N GLU A 237 -2.29 11.11 -30.13
CA GLU A 237 -3.58 10.41 -29.97
C GLU A 237 -3.61 9.58 -28.69
N MET A 238 -2.49 8.92 -28.35
CA MET A 238 -2.29 8.16 -27.13
C MET A 238 -0.83 8.30 -26.65
N VAL A 239 -0.55 7.88 -25.42
CA VAL A 239 0.81 7.57 -24.95
C VAL A 239 0.81 6.20 -24.26
N MET A 240 1.92 5.50 -24.32
CA MET A 240 2.18 4.28 -23.57
C MET A 240 3.36 4.49 -22.63
N HIS A 241 3.19 4.19 -21.36
CA HIS A 241 4.20 4.39 -20.31
C HIS A 241 4.72 3.03 -19.85
N LEU A 242 5.99 2.75 -20.11
CA LEU A 242 6.70 1.58 -19.60
C LEU A 242 7.36 1.94 -18.27
N VAL A 243 6.87 1.36 -17.18
CA VAL A 243 7.29 1.67 -15.80
C VAL A 243 8.34 0.69 -15.33
N HIS A 244 9.52 1.23 -15.02
CA HIS A 244 10.68 0.49 -14.55
C HIS A 244 11.02 0.87 -13.11
N LYS A 245 11.70 -0.03 -12.41
CA LYS A 245 12.11 0.14 -11.01
C LYS A 245 13.51 -0.44 -10.77
N ASP A 246 14.37 0.29 -10.07
CA ASP A 246 15.70 -0.23 -9.68
C ASP A 246 15.69 -0.96 -8.32
N GLY A 247 16.83 -1.52 -7.94
CA GLY A 247 17.01 -2.26 -6.68
C GLY A 247 16.84 -1.45 -5.39
N GLU A 248 16.79 -0.11 -5.47
CA GLU A 248 16.46 0.77 -4.35
C GLU A 248 15.00 1.28 -4.42
N GLY A 249 14.21 0.79 -5.38
CA GLY A 249 12.81 1.16 -5.57
C GLY A 249 12.57 2.47 -6.31
N ARG A 250 13.60 3.11 -6.88
CA ARG A 250 13.43 4.33 -7.69
C ARG A 250 12.82 3.99 -9.04
N LEU A 251 11.93 4.85 -9.52
CA LEU A 251 11.20 4.63 -10.77
C LEU A 251 11.81 5.37 -11.96
N ALA A 252 11.81 4.71 -13.11
CA ALA A 252 12.02 5.33 -14.42
C ALA A 252 10.85 5.00 -15.35
N VAL A 253 10.27 5.99 -16.01
CA VAL A 253 9.16 5.83 -16.95
C VAL A 253 9.65 6.20 -18.35
N LEU A 254 9.58 5.22 -19.25
CA LEU A 254 9.77 5.43 -20.68
C LEU A 254 8.40 5.71 -21.32
N ALA A 255 8.21 6.92 -21.82
CA ALA A 255 6.99 7.32 -22.51
C ALA A 255 7.17 7.22 -24.02
N LEU A 256 6.35 6.38 -24.64
CA LEU A 256 6.26 6.21 -26.09
C LEU A 256 4.97 6.88 -26.57
N LEU A 257 5.11 8.01 -27.25
CA LEU A 257 4.00 8.77 -27.85
C LEU A 257 3.43 7.98 -29.04
N LEU A 258 2.10 7.90 -29.20
CA LEU A 258 1.48 7.17 -30.30
C LEU A 258 0.75 8.08 -31.29
N GLU A 259 0.98 7.84 -32.58
CA GLU A 259 0.26 8.49 -33.68
C GLU A 259 -0.36 7.49 -34.66
N ARG A 260 -1.34 7.98 -35.43
CA ARG A 260 -2.12 7.16 -36.37
C ARG A 260 -1.25 6.77 -37.57
N GLY A 261 -1.01 5.47 -37.76
CA GLY A 261 -0.20 4.97 -38.85
C GLY A 261 -0.41 3.47 -39.10
N LYS A 262 0.69 2.74 -39.32
CA LYS A 262 0.68 1.28 -39.48
C LYS A 262 0.17 0.58 -38.21
N PRO A 263 -0.40 -0.64 -38.31
CA PRO A 263 -0.67 -1.46 -37.12
C PRO A 263 0.61 -1.79 -36.37
N GLN A 264 0.57 -1.75 -35.04
CA GLN A 264 1.67 -2.18 -34.15
C GLN A 264 1.36 -3.60 -33.64
N PRO A 265 2.10 -4.65 -34.06
CA PRO A 265 1.85 -6.03 -33.68
C PRO A 265 1.74 -6.27 -32.16
N ALA A 266 2.65 -5.73 -31.35
CA ALA A 266 2.65 -5.98 -29.91
C ALA A 266 1.40 -5.41 -29.21
N ILE A 267 0.89 -4.25 -29.66
CA ILE A 267 -0.39 -3.70 -29.18
C ILE A 267 -1.57 -4.59 -29.63
N GLN A 268 -1.50 -5.20 -30.81
CA GLN A 268 -2.52 -6.17 -31.24
C GLN A 268 -2.48 -7.44 -30.38
N THR A 269 -1.30 -7.91 -29.97
CA THR A 269 -1.13 -9.02 -29.04
C THR A 269 -1.79 -8.71 -27.68
N VAL A 270 -1.64 -7.49 -27.16
CA VAL A 270 -2.34 -7.06 -25.94
C VAL A 270 -3.86 -7.01 -26.16
N TRP A 271 -4.33 -6.39 -27.25
CA TRP A 271 -5.77 -6.29 -27.55
C TRP A 271 -6.45 -7.65 -27.78
N ASN A 272 -5.74 -8.63 -28.32
CA ASN A 272 -6.22 -10.00 -28.49
C ASN A 272 -6.33 -10.78 -27.15
N ASN A 273 -5.73 -10.26 -26.07
CA ASN A 273 -5.68 -10.90 -24.75
C ASN A 273 -6.24 -9.97 -23.66
N LEU A 274 -7.18 -9.09 -24.01
CA LEU A 274 -7.92 -8.29 -23.02
C LEU A 274 -8.87 -9.20 -22.22
N PRO A 275 -9.00 -9.00 -20.90
CA PRO A 275 -10.03 -9.66 -20.10
C PRO A 275 -11.43 -9.20 -20.50
N LEU A 276 -12.45 -10.04 -20.24
CA LEU A 276 -13.84 -9.72 -20.53
C LEU A 276 -14.45 -8.74 -19.52
N GLU A 277 -14.01 -8.80 -18.26
CA GLU A 277 -14.47 -7.93 -17.17
C GLU A 277 -13.33 -7.08 -16.59
N LYS A 278 -13.69 -6.01 -15.87
CA LYS A 278 -12.70 -5.09 -15.26
C LYS A 278 -12.25 -5.62 -13.90
N GLY A 279 -10.94 -5.64 -13.69
CA GLY A 279 -10.27 -6.25 -12.55
C GLY A 279 -9.71 -7.65 -12.84
N ASP A 280 -10.29 -8.37 -13.81
CA ASP A 280 -9.80 -9.68 -14.25
C ASP A 280 -8.40 -9.59 -14.90
N VAL A 281 -7.65 -10.69 -14.81
CA VAL A 281 -6.28 -10.80 -15.33
C VAL A 281 -6.20 -11.95 -16.32
N THR A 282 -5.83 -11.65 -17.56
CA THR A 282 -5.52 -12.65 -18.59
C THR A 282 -4.02 -12.92 -18.63
N ALA A 283 -3.63 -14.19 -18.56
CA ALA A 283 -2.25 -14.65 -18.57
C ALA A 283 -2.02 -15.58 -19.78
N PRO A 284 -1.57 -15.05 -20.94
CA PRO A 284 -1.43 -15.85 -22.15
C PRO A 284 -0.26 -16.84 -22.06
N SER A 285 -0.36 -17.95 -22.81
CA SER A 285 0.71 -18.94 -22.96
C SER A 285 1.80 -18.53 -23.99
N ILE A 286 1.63 -17.36 -24.61
CA ILE A 286 2.59 -16.74 -25.53
C ILE A 286 3.46 -15.71 -24.81
N VAL A 287 4.61 -15.39 -25.40
CA VAL A 287 5.50 -14.31 -24.94
C VAL A 287 5.24 -13.01 -25.70
N LEU A 288 5.60 -11.89 -25.07
CA LEU A 288 5.68 -10.56 -25.68
C LEU A 288 7.12 -10.07 -25.54
N ASP A 289 7.70 -9.53 -26.61
CA ASP A 289 9.01 -8.87 -26.57
C ASP A 289 8.83 -7.35 -26.45
N PRO A 290 9.27 -6.71 -25.37
CA PRO A 290 9.17 -5.25 -25.22
C PRO A 290 10.00 -4.45 -26.24
N ASN A 291 10.95 -5.08 -26.96
CA ASN A 291 11.68 -4.44 -28.07
C ASN A 291 10.73 -4.01 -29.22
N ASP A 292 9.71 -4.82 -29.53
CA ASP A 292 8.76 -4.56 -30.62
C ASP A 292 7.94 -3.27 -30.42
N LEU A 293 7.83 -2.81 -29.17
CA LEU A 293 7.13 -1.58 -28.81
C LEU A 293 7.95 -0.32 -29.09
N LEU A 294 9.28 -0.43 -29.21
CA LEU A 294 10.18 0.72 -29.32
C LEU A 294 10.17 1.32 -30.76
N PRO A 295 10.37 2.64 -30.92
CA PRO A 295 10.57 3.28 -32.24
C PRO A 295 11.86 2.79 -32.93
N GLN A 296 12.23 3.34 -34.11
CA GLN A 296 13.53 3.01 -34.72
C GLN A 296 14.66 3.85 -34.13
N ARG A 297 14.47 5.18 -34.04
CA ARG A 297 15.43 6.06 -33.34
C ARG A 297 15.26 5.99 -31.82
N ARG A 298 16.31 6.33 -31.08
CA ARG A 298 16.38 6.22 -29.61
C ARG A 298 16.46 7.59 -28.92
N ASP A 299 16.41 8.66 -29.70
CA ASP A 299 16.52 10.04 -29.24
C ASP A 299 15.36 10.37 -28.29
N TYR A 300 15.65 11.07 -27.18
CA TYR A 300 14.69 11.27 -26.10
C TYR A 300 14.85 12.62 -25.38
N PHE A 301 13.76 13.06 -24.77
CA PHE A 301 13.77 14.10 -23.74
C PHE A 301 13.86 13.46 -22.35
N THR A 302 14.52 14.11 -21.39
CA THR A 302 14.52 13.64 -19.99
C THR A 302 14.39 14.76 -18.97
N TYR A 303 13.63 14.47 -17.91
CA TYR A 303 13.37 15.33 -16.77
C TYR A 303 13.05 14.48 -15.52
N MET A 304 13.18 15.06 -14.32
CA MET A 304 12.67 14.44 -13.08
C MET A 304 11.26 14.97 -12.77
N GLY A 305 10.30 14.05 -12.68
CA GLY A 305 8.87 14.29 -12.54
C GLY A 305 8.21 13.50 -11.42
N SER A 306 6.93 13.14 -11.59
CA SER A 306 6.15 12.29 -10.70
C SER A 306 5.52 11.10 -11.45
N ILE A 307 4.87 10.18 -10.74
CA ILE A 307 3.80 9.37 -11.36
C ILE A 307 2.60 10.27 -11.69
N THR A 308 1.79 9.89 -12.69
CA THR A 308 0.69 10.72 -13.22
C THR A 308 -0.68 10.39 -12.62
N GLU A 309 -0.78 9.34 -11.82
CA GLU A 309 -1.95 8.98 -11.01
C GLU A 309 -1.67 9.14 -9.49
N PRO A 310 -2.70 9.20 -8.61
CA PRO A 310 -2.51 9.27 -7.16
C PRO A 310 -1.70 8.08 -6.63
N PRO A 311 -0.76 8.29 -5.68
CA PRO A 311 -0.51 9.48 -4.86
C PRO A 311 0.30 10.63 -5.51
N CYS A 312 0.61 10.55 -6.80
CA CYS A 312 1.42 11.55 -7.52
C CYS A 312 2.84 11.78 -6.94
N THR A 313 3.45 10.70 -6.42
CA THR A 313 4.82 10.67 -5.87
C THR A 313 5.86 11.22 -6.86
N GLU A 314 6.66 12.17 -6.40
CA GLU A 314 7.75 12.81 -7.14
C GLU A 314 9.05 11.98 -7.13
N ASN A 315 10.06 12.43 -7.88
CA ASN A 315 11.37 11.79 -8.08
C ASN A 315 11.33 10.56 -9.03
N VAL A 316 10.39 10.55 -9.97
CA VAL A 316 10.39 9.62 -11.10
C VAL A 316 11.30 10.18 -12.20
N LEU A 317 12.19 9.35 -12.76
CA LEU A 317 12.96 9.69 -13.96
C LEU A 317 12.06 9.51 -15.19
N TRP A 318 11.87 10.56 -15.98
CA TRP A 318 11.11 10.48 -17.24
C TRP A 318 12.05 10.44 -18.44
N LEU A 319 11.72 9.57 -19.39
CA LEU A 319 12.41 9.35 -20.65
C LEU A 319 11.35 9.36 -21.75
N VAL A 320 11.20 10.46 -22.48
CA VAL A 320 10.12 10.63 -23.49
C VAL A 320 10.75 10.53 -24.88
N MET A 321 10.42 9.47 -25.63
CA MET A 321 10.99 9.27 -26.97
C MET A 321 10.54 10.35 -27.95
N LYS A 322 11.50 10.93 -28.71
CA LYS A 322 11.28 11.97 -29.73
C LYS A 322 10.54 11.42 -30.95
N GLU A 323 10.71 10.14 -31.25
CA GLU A 323 10.05 9.45 -32.35
C GLU A 323 8.77 8.76 -31.87
N PRO A 324 7.59 9.11 -32.41
CA PRO A 324 6.33 8.48 -32.03
C PRO A 324 6.19 7.08 -32.65
N VAL A 325 5.60 6.16 -31.89
CA VAL A 325 5.25 4.81 -32.34
C VAL A 325 3.94 4.87 -33.11
N GLN A 326 3.90 4.29 -34.31
CA GLN A 326 2.66 4.22 -35.07
C GLN A 326 1.76 3.10 -34.53
N ALA A 327 0.46 3.37 -34.39
CA ALA A 327 -0.55 2.34 -34.26
C ALA A 327 -1.74 2.62 -35.20
N SER A 328 -2.48 1.57 -35.57
CA SER A 328 -3.56 1.73 -36.53
C SER A 328 -4.76 2.49 -35.94
N PRO A 329 -5.51 3.25 -36.76
CA PRO A 329 -6.76 3.88 -36.32
C PRO A 329 -7.76 2.91 -35.67
N ALA A 330 -7.75 1.63 -36.06
CA ALA A 330 -8.59 0.59 -35.46
C ALA A 330 -8.14 0.21 -34.03
N GLN A 331 -6.83 0.03 -33.80
CA GLN A 331 -6.28 -0.24 -32.47
C GLN A 331 -6.52 0.93 -31.50
N MET A 332 -6.39 2.17 -31.99
CA MET A 332 -6.67 3.38 -31.21
C MET A 332 -8.17 3.54 -30.92
N ALA A 333 -9.03 3.22 -31.89
CA ALA A 333 -10.49 3.25 -31.73
C ALA A 333 -11.02 2.16 -30.79
N LEU A 334 -10.31 1.03 -30.64
CA LEU A 334 -10.61 0.02 -29.62
C LEU A 334 -10.38 0.61 -28.23
N PHE A 335 -9.18 1.14 -27.97
CA PHE A 335 -8.85 1.74 -26.67
C PHE A 335 -9.78 2.91 -26.33
N SER A 336 -10.10 3.78 -27.28
CA SER A 336 -10.98 4.94 -27.05
C SER A 336 -12.42 4.59 -26.67
N ARG A 337 -12.85 3.32 -26.84
CA ARG A 337 -14.16 2.82 -26.38
C ARG A 337 -14.11 2.33 -24.93
N LEU A 338 -12.96 1.83 -24.48
CA LEU A 338 -12.73 1.44 -23.09
C LEU A 338 -12.43 2.67 -22.22
N TYR A 339 -11.62 3.59 -22.76
CA TYR A 339 -11.12 4.79 -22.11
C TYR A 339 -11.17 5.99 -23.09
N PRO A 340 -12.30 6.73 -23.13
CA PRO A 340 -12.43 7.94 -23.95
C PRO A 340 -11.45 9.04 -23.52
N LEU A 341 -11.31 9.21 -22.20
CA LEU A 341 -10.37 10.08 -21.51
C LEU A 341 -9.82 9.35 -20.28
N ASN A 342 -8.51 9.12 -20.23
CA ASN A 342 -7.81 8.65 -19.04
C ASN A 342 -6.43 9.31 -18.87
N ALA A 343 -6.33 10.61 -19.16
CA ALA A 343 -5.10 11.40 -19.05
C ALA A 343 -5.24 12.51 -17.99
N ARG A 344 -4.22 12.68 -17.15
CA ARG A 344 -4.05 13.82 -16.24
C ARG A 344 -3.74 15.08 -17.06
N PRO A 345 -4.32 16.25 -16.72
CA PRO A 345 -3.91 17.52 -17.31
C PRO A 345 -2.41 17.82 -17.11
N ILE A 346 -1.84 18.54 -18.09
CA ILE A 346 -0.46 19.07 -18.06
C ILE A 346 -0.19 19.83 -16.77
N GLN A 347 0.94 19.53 -16.14
CA GLN A 347 1.42 20.16 -14.91
C GLN A 347 2.46 21.26 -15.23
N PRO A 348 2.58 22.32 -14.41
CA PRO A 348 3.56 23.38 -14.65
C PRO A 348 5.00 22.86 -14.69
N ALA A 349 5.81 23.32 -15.65
CA ALA A 349 7.22 22.93 -15.76
C ALA A 349 8.06 23.38 -14.55
N SER A 350 7.65 24.45 -13.85
CA SER A 350 8.23 24.92 -12.57
C SER A 350 9.76 25.15 -12.60
N GLY A 351 10.27 25.65 -13.73
CA GLY A 351 11.72 25.89 -13.91
C GLY A 351 12.57 24.63 -14.00
N ARG A 352 11.97 23.44 -14.17
CA ARG A 352 12.73 22.20 -14.42
C ARG A 352 13.51 22.30 -15.72
N ILE A 353 14.83 22.06 -15.65
CA ILE A 353 15.65 21.81 -16.83
C ILE A 353 15.16 20.49 -17.46
N ILE A 354 14.74 20.56 -18.72
CA ILE A 354 14.51 19.39 -19.57
C ILE A 354 15.74 19.26 -20.46
N LYS A 355 16.32 18.06 -20.53
CA LYS A 355 17.41 17.74 -21.46
C LYS A 355 16.85 17.06 -22.70
N GLU A 356 17.51 17.25 -23.84
CA GLU A 356 17.21 16.57 -25.11
C GLU A 356 18.51 15.91 -25.61
N SER A 357 18.46 14.63 -26.01
CA SER A 357 19.57 14.03 -26.77
C SER A 357 19.59 14.65 -28.17
N GLN A 358 20.77 14.84 -28.76
CA GLN A 358 20.87 15.43 -30.10
C GLN A 358 20.14 14.56 -31.15
#